data_AF-A0A327KS02-F1
#
_entry.id   AF-A0A327KS02-F1
#
_cell.length_a   1.000
_cell.length_b   1.000
_cell.length_c   1.000
_cell.angle_alpha   90.00
_cell.angle_beta   90.00
_cell.angle_gamma   90.00
#
_symmetry.space_group_name_H-M   'P 1'
#
loop_
_entity.id
_entity.type
_entity.pdbx_description
1 polymer ?
#
loop_
_entity_poly.entity_id
_entity_poly.type
_entity_poly.pdbx_seq_one_letter_code
_entity_poly.pdbx_strand_id
1 'polypeptide(L)'
;MSDVLKWIRDPDAVAAATADQIREKAQDAQAAKRVAEDQIVELGRMREALLLDADDDKIFALDREIQTHSLMIERLEVVTPLVEQALAARVAADALAARRKARFAYLDALVAYAAAYAEFTAHGRRIRDAWTASQRHLDGIDSPPIASDEFAAPILNSNIACLEAELVKAELAEAKSSKPPKKREKANA
;
A
#
# COMPACT_ATOMS: atom_id res chain seq x y z
N MET A 1 40.98 8.30 11.66
CA MET A 1 40.05 7.36 12.35
C MET A 1 38.88 7.16 11.41
N SER A 2 38.72 5.95 10.84
CA SER A 2 37.77 5.65 9.75
C SER A 2 36.37 6.21 10.05
N ASP A 3 35.74 6.89 9.08
CA ASP A 3 34.41 7.47 9.25
C ASP A 3 33.34 6.42 9.58
N VAL A 4 33.55 5.16 9.17
CA VAL A 4 32.69 4.02 9.52
C VAL A 4 32.76 3.71 11.02
N LEU A 5 33.94 3.84 11.65
CA LEU A 5 34.11 3.63 13.09
C LEU A 5 33.38 4.67 13.94
N LYS A 6 33.36 5.92 13.46
CA LYS A 6 32.62 6.99 14.12
C LYS A 6 31.11 6.76 13.96
N TRP A 7 30.70 6.39 12.76
CA TRP A 7 29.31 6.13 12.45
C TRP A 7 28.73 4.93 13.23
N ILE A 8 29.43 3.79 13.30
CA ILE A 8 28.94 2.62 14.06
C ILE A 8 28.84 2.88 15.57
N ARG A 9 29.64 3.83 16.09
CA ARG A 9 29.61 4.23 17.51
C ARG A 9 28.46 5.18 17.83
N ASP A 10 27.81 5.75 16.83
CA ASP A 10 26.66 6.61 16.98
C ASP A 10 25.37 5.76 16.81
N PRO A 11 24.74 5.33 17.91
CA PRO A 11 23.57 4.45 17.85
C PRO A 11 22.39 5.12 17.15
N ASP A 12 22.28 6.44 17.24
CA ASP A 12 21.18 7.19 16.62
C ASP A 12 21.38 7.26 15.10
N ALA A 13 22.62 7.47 14.65
CA ALA A 13 22.95 7.44 13.23
C ALA A 13 22.74 6.05 12.60
N VAL A 14 23.07 4.98 13.33
CA VAL A 14 22.83 3.60 12.85
C VAL A 14 21.34 3.26 12.84
N ALA A 15 20.58 3.68 13.86
CA ALA A 15 19.15 3.42 13.93
C ALA A 15 18.34 4.16 12.86
N ALA A 16 18.75 5.39 12.52
CA ALA A 16 18.12 6.20 11.48
C ALA A 16 18.45 5.71 10.05
N ALA A 17 19.53 4.96 9.87
CA ALA A 17 19.97 4.51 8.56
C ALA A 17 19.05 3.44 7.95
N THR A 18 18.91 3.49 6.63
CA THR A 18 18.20 2.45 5.86
C THR A 18 19.07 1.22 5.66
N ALA A 19 18.45 0.07 5.37
CA ALA A 19 19.21 -1.16 5.09
C ALA A 19 20.23 -0.98 3.93
N ASP A 20 19.89 -0.17 2.92
CA ASP A 20 20.80 0.09 1.80
C ASP A 20 22.00 0.96 2.21
N GLN A 21 21.79 1.98 3.05
CA GLN A 21 22.87 2.80 3.59
C GLN A 21 23.83 1.97 4.48
N ILE A 22 23.27 1.09 5.31
CA ILE A 22 24.09 0.19 6.14
C ILE A 22 24.87 -0.79 5.25
N ARG A 23 24.26 -1.30 4.17
CA ARG A 23 24.93 -2.18 3.21
C ARG A 23 26.07 -1.48 2.48
N GLU A 24 25.87 -0.24 2.05
CA GLU A 24 26.92 0.58 1.44
C GLU A 24 28.10 0.75 2.41
N LYS A 25 27.83 1.08 3.68
CA LYS A 25 28.87 1.17 4.71
C LYS A 25 29.62 -0.15 4.96
N ALA A 26 28.93 -1.29 4.89
CA ALA A 26 29.55 -2.60 5.01
C ALA A 26 30.51 -2.87 3.83
N GLN A 27 30.07 -2.55 2.61
CA GLN A 27 30.87 -2.70 1.40
C GLN A 27 32.08 -1.77 1.41
N ASP A 28 31.92 -0.52 1.82
CA ASP A 28 33.01 0.45 1.98
C ASP A 28 34.06 -0.06 2.98
N ALA A 29 33.62 -0.58 4.13
CA ALA A 29 34.52 -1.13 5.14
C ALA A 29 35.31 -2.34 4.62
N GLN A 30 34.64 -3.24 3.90
CA GLN A 30 35.27 -4.42 3.32
C GLN A 30 36.24 -4.05 2.17
N ALA A 31 35.88 -3.08 1.34
CA ALA A 31 36.73 -2.56 0.28
C ALA A 31 37.98 -1.88 0.87
N ALA A 32 37.80 -1.03 1.89
CA ALA A 32 38.92 -0.40 2.59
C ALA A 32 39.86 -1.43 3.23
N LYS A 33 39.33 -2.56 3.73
CA LYS A 33 40.15 -3.65 4.27
C LYS A 33 41.03 -4.25 3.18
N ARG A 34 40.45 -4.61 2.04
CA ARG A 34 41.19 -5.20 0.91
C ARG A 34 42.28 -4.26 0.39
N VAL A 35 41.96 -2.97 0.26
CA VAL A 35 42.94 -1.96 -0.16
C VAL A 35 44.11 -1.88 0.83
N ALA A 36 43.84 -1.91 2.14
CA ALA A 36 44.90 -1.91 3.15
C ALA A 36 45.73 -3.21 3.13
N GLU A 37 45.09 -4.36 2.90
CA GLU A 37 45.78 -5.66 2.74
C GLU A 37 46.71 -5.64 1.51
N ASP A 38 46.23 -5.14 0.38
CA ASP A 38 47.01 -5.02 -0.86
C ASP A 38 48.21 -4.06 -0.67
N GLN A 39 48.00 -2.91 -0.01
CA GLN A 39 49.04 -1.94 0.30
C GLN A 39 50.15 -2.53 1.18
N ILE A 40 49.81 -3.36 2.18
CA ILE A 40 50.83 -4.04 3.00
C ILE A 40 51.68 -4.98 2.16
N VAL A 41 51.07 -5.71 1.23
CA VAL A 41 51.80 -6.63 0.34
C VAL A 41 52.75 -5.85 -0.57
N GLU A 42 52.31 -4.73 -1.14
CA GLU A 42 53.16 -3.86 -1.97
C GLU A 42 54.31 -3.24 -1.18
N LEU A 43 54.03 -2.65 -0.02
CA LEU A 43 55.05 -2.08 0.86
C LEU A 43 56.05 -3.15 1.33
N GLY A 44 55.60 -4.38 1.58
CA GLY A 44 56.46 -5.52 1.91
C GLY A 44 57.44 -5.84 0.78
N ARG A 45 56.99 -5.84 -0.49
CA ARG A 45 57.86 -6.02 -1.65
C ARG A 45 58.86 -4.87 -1.81
N MET A 46 58.43 -3.63 -1.61
CA MET A 46 59.31 -2.46 -1.67
C MET A 46 60.39 -2.51 -0.58
N ARG A 47 60.02 -2.95 0.63
CA ARG A 47 60.93 -3.16 1.75
C ARG A 47 61.98 -4.22 1.44
N GLU A 48 61.57 -5.35 0.88
CA GLU A 48 62.50 -6.41 0.45
C GLU A 48 63.49 -5.93 -0.62
N ALA A 49 63.04 -5.11 -1.57
CA ALA A 49 63.92 -4.52 -2.56
C ALA A 49 64.95 -3.56 -1.94
N LEU A 50 64.55 -2.71 -1.00
CA LEU A 50 65.44 -1.73 -0.35
C LEU A 50 66.41 -2.36 0.65
N LEU A 51 66.08 -3.52 1.22
CA LEU A 51 67.00 -4.28 2.07
C LEU A 51 68.26 -4.73 1.30
N LEU A 52 68.17 -4.88 -0.02
CA LEU A 52 69.34 -5.16 -0.88
C LEU A 52 70.20 -3.91 -1.09
N ASP A 53 69.60 -2.73 -1.06
CA ASP A 53 70.26 -1.44 -1.29
C ASP A 53 70.83 -0.79 0.00
N ALA A 54 70.58 -1.39 1.17
CA ALA A 54 71.05 -0.97 2.49
C ALA A 54 70.67 0.49 2.90
N ASP A 55 69.50 0.96 2.44
CA ASP A 55 68.97 2.29 2.80
C ASP A 55 68.03 2.18 4.03
N ASP A 56 68.63 2.14 5.21
CA ASP A 56 67.93 1.94 6.49
C ASP A 56 66.82 2.97 6.75
N ASP A 57 67.03 4.23 6.37
CA ASP A 57 66.05 5.30 6.60
C ASP A 57 64.74 5.07 5.83
N LYS A 58 64.84 4.61 4.57
CA LYS A 58 63.66 4.26 3.77
C LYS A 58 62.97 3.00 4.30
N ILE A 59 63.74 2.03 4.79
CA ILE A 59 63.19 0.81 5.40
C ILE A 59 62.37 1.17 6.64
N PHE A 60 62.88 2.04 7.51
CA PHE A 60 62.13 2.51 8.69
C PHE A 60 60.86 3.27 8.32
N ALA A 61 60.88 4.05 7.23
CA ALA A 61 59.69 4.74 6.73
C ALA A 61 58.62 3.75 6.26
N LEU A 62 59.01 2.75 5.46
CA LEU A 62 58.10 1.68 5.00
C LEU A 62 57.54 0.86 6.16
N ASP A 63 58.36 0.52 7.17
CA ASP A 63 57.91 -0.23 8.35
C ASP A 63 56.83 0.53 9.13
N ARG A 64 56.95 1.87 9.24
CA ARG A 64 55.90 2.70 9.85
C ARG A 64 54.62 2.73 9.03
N GLU A 65 54.72 2.78 7.70
CA GLU A 65 53.56 2.72 6.81
C GLU A 65 52.85 1.37 6.91
N ILE A 66 53.61 0.27 6.84
CA ILE A 66 53.09 -1.10 7.04
C ILE A 66 52.35 -1.19 8.37
N GLN A 67 52.97 -0.72 9.47
CA GLN A 67 52.35 -0.73 10.79
C GLN A 67 51.06 0.09 10.84
N THR A 68 50.99 1.21 10.11
CA THR A 68 49.79 2.04 10.00
C THR A 68 48.66 1.29 9.29
N HIS A 69 48.97 0.60 8.19
CA HIS A 69 47.98 -0.21 7.47
C HIS A 69 47.56 -1.45 8.27
N SER A 70 48.47 -2.12 8.98
CA SER A 70 48.13 -3.25 9.87
C SER A 70 47.13 -2.84 10.96
N LEU A 71 47.37 -1.70 11.62
CA LEU A 71 46.44 -1.16 12.61
C LEU A 71 45.08 -0.77 12.00
N MET A 72 45.06 -0.36 10.73
CA MET A 72 43.80 -0.09 10.02
C MET A 72 43.02 -1.37 9.76
N ILE A 73 43.69 -2.46 9.35
CA ILE A 73 43.06 -3.77 9.16
C ILE A 73 42.46 -4.28 10.46
N GLU A 74 43.23 -4.31 11.55
CA GLU A 74 42.75 -4.75 12.87
C GLU A 74 41.48 -4.00 13.30
N ARG A 75 41.44 -2.69 13.05
CA ARG A 75 40.25 -1.86 13.32
C ARG A 75 39.07 -2.26 12.44
N LEU A 76 39.29 -2.51 11.15
CA LEU A 76 38.24 -2.92 10.22
C LEU A 76 37.72 -4.33 10.52
N GLU A 77 38.54 -5.22 11.06
CA GLU A 77 38.14 -6.56 11.51
C GLU A 77 37.15 -6.52 12.68
N VAL A 78 37.26 -5.51 13.55
CA VAL A 78 36.28 -5.29 14.62
C VAL A 78 35.00 -4.64 14.07
N VAL A 79 35.11 -3.74 13.10
CA VAL A 79 33.99 -2.90 12.64
C VAL A 79 33.08 -3.62 11.67
N THR A 80 33.66 -4.32 10.69
CA THR A 80 32.92 -5.04 9.66
C THR A 80 31.81 -5.94 10.24
N PRO A 81 32.09 -6.83 11.22
CA PRO A 81 31.05 -7.68 11.80
C PRO A 81 29.97 -6.87 12.54
N LEU A 82 30.30 -5.72 13.14
CA LEU A 82 29.31 -4.86 13.79
C LEU A 82 28.36 -4.22 12.77
N VAL A 83 28.89 -3.77 11.62
CA VAL A 83 28.06 -3.23 10.52
C VAL A 83 27.16 -4.33 9.95
N GLU A 84 27.69 -5.55 9.77
CA GLU A 84 26.91 -6.70 9.28
C GLU A 84 25.78 -7.10 10.25
N GLN A 85 26.05 -7.08 11.56
CA GLN A 85 25.02 -7.31 12.58
C GLN A 85 23.93 -6.23 12.54
N ALA A 86 24.32 -4.96 12.40
CA ALA A 86 23.37 -3.86 12.25
C ALA A 86 22.51 -4.02 11.00
N LEU A 87 23.11 -4.45 9.88
CA LEU A 87 22.39 -4.72 8.63
C LEU A 87 21.37 -5.86 8.82
N ALA A 88 21.79 -6.97 9.42
CA ALA A 88 20.92 -8.11 9.68
C ALA A 88 19.73 -7.73 10.57
N ALA A 89 19.98 -6.95 11.63
CA ALA A 89 18.93 -6.45 12.51
C ALA A 89 17.94 -5.53 11.75
N ARG A 90 18.45 -4.64 10.89
CA ARG A 90 17.62 -3.73 10.09
C ARG A 90 16.74 -4.50 9.11
N VAL A 91 17.31 -5.44 8.36
CA VAL A 91 16.57 -6.29 7.41
C VAL A 91 15.49 -7.10 8.13
N ALA A 92 15.79 -7.65 9.31
CA ALA A 92 14.80 -8.36 10.11
C ALA A 92 13.64 -7.45 10.57
N ALA A 93 13.95 -6.22 10.99
CA ALA A 93 12.95 -5.24 11.39
C ALA A 93 12.03 -4.84 10.22
N ASP A 94 12.61 -4.55 9.05
CA ASP A 94 11.86 -4.19 7.84
C ASP A 94 10.98 -5.36 7.37
N ALA A 95 11.49 -6.60 7.43
CA ALA A 95 10.71 -7.80 7.10
C ALA A 95 9.54 -8.02 8.07
N LEU A 96 9.75 -7.78 9.37
CA LEU A 96 8.69 -7.88 10.37
C LEU A 96 7.60 -6.82 10.15
N ALA A 97 7.99 -5.59 9.83
CA ALA A 97 7.07 -4.51 9.49
C ALA A 97 6.25 -4.86 8.22
N ALA A 98 6.90 -5.39 7.18
CA ALA A 98 6.22 -5.84 5.96
C ALA A 98 5.22 -6.96 6.24
N ARG A 99 5.58 -7.96 7.06
CA ARG A 99 4.67 -9.03 7.49
C ARG A 99 3.46 -8.50 8.26
N ARG A 100 3.66 -7.54 9.16
CA ARG A 100 2.54 -6.89 9.89
C ARG A 100 1.61 -6.18 8.93
N LYS A 101 2.15 -5.39 7.99
CA LYS A 101 1.36 -4.70 6.96
C LYS A 101 0.55 -5.68 6.09
N ALA A 102 1.19 -6.77 5.63
CA ALA A 102 0.52 -7.80 4.84
C ALA A 102 -0.60 -8.49 5.63
N ARG A 103 -0.39 -8.77 6.93
CA ARG A 103 -1.42 -9.34 7.79
C ARG A 103 -2.64 -8.42 7.91
N PHE A 104 -2.45 -7.12 8.11
CA PHE A 104 -3.57 -6.17 8.17
C PHE A 104 -4.30 -6.08 6.83
N ALA A 105 -3.59 -5.98 5.71
CA ALA A 105 -4.21 -5.99 4.39
C ALA A 105 -5.03 -7.26 4.12
N TYR A 106 -4.55 -8.43 4.58
CA TYR A 106 -5.31 -9.67 4.49
C TYR A 106 -6.58 -9.66 5.34
N LEU A 107 -6.52 -9.11 6.56
CA LEU A 107 -7.72 -8.94 7.40
C LEU A 107 -8.74 -8.01 6.74
N ASP A 108 -8.30 -6.90 6.17
CA ASP A 108 -9.18 -5.98 5.44
C ASP A 108 -9.85 -6.68 4.24
N ALA A 109 -9.09 -7.50 3.50
CA ALA A 109 -9.62 -8.29 2.41
C ALA A 109 -10.66 -9.33 2.87
N LEU A 110 -10.44 -9.97 4.02
CA LEU A 110 -11.42 -10.89 4.61
C LEU A 110 -12.72 -10.17 5.02
N VAL A 111 -12.61 -8.98 5.60
CA VAL A 111 -13.78 -8.16 5.96
C VAL A 111 -14.56 -7.77 4.70
N ALA A 112 -13.87 -7.31 3.65
CA ALA A 112 -14.49 -6.98 2.37
C ALA A 112 -15.18 -8.19 1.73
N TYR A 113 -14.52 -9.37 1.77
CA TYR A 113 -15.10 -10.61 1.27
C TYR A 113 -16.36 -11.01 2.06
N ALA A 114 -16.33 -10.93 3.39
CA ALA A 114 -17.47 -11.24 4.24
C ALA A 114 -18.68 -10.32 3.93
N ALA A 115 -18.43 -9.03 3.70
CA ALA A 115 -19.47 -8.08 3.30
C ALA A 115 -20.06 -8.44 1.93
N ALA A 116 -19.22 -8.69 0.92
CA ALA A 116 -19.66 -9.10 -0.41
C ALA A 116 -20.45 -10.42 -0.39
N TYR A 117 -20.03 -11.38 0.44
CA TYR A 117 -20.74 -12.64 0.64
C TYR A 117 -22.11 -12.42 1.30
N ALA A 118 -22.20 -11.54 2.31
CA ALA A 118 -23.47 -11.18 2.92
C ALA A 118 -24.45 -10.56 1.91
N GLU A 119 -23.98 -9.66 1.04
CA GLU A 119 -24.78 -9.08 -0.05
C GLU A 119 -25.24 -10.14 -1.06
N PHE A 120 -24.33 -11.02 -1.49
CA PHE A 120 -24.66 -12.11 -2.40
C PHE A 120 -25.74 -13.04 -1.82
N THR A 121 -25.61 -13.43 -0.55
CA THR A 121 -26.62 -14.29 0.10
C THR A 121 -27.96 -13.58 0.28
N ALA A 122 -27.96 -12.27 0.58
CA ALA A 122 -29.19 -11.47 0.65
C ALA A 122 -29.88 -11.37 -0.72
N HIS A 123 -29.10 -11.18 -1.79
CA HIS A 123 -29.62 -11.17 -3.16
C HIS A 123 -30.22 -12.53 -3.55
N GLY A 124 -29.53 -13.63 -3.24
CA GLY A 124 -30.03 -14.99 -3.47
C GLY A 124 -31.33 -15.29 -2.72
N ARG A 125 -31.49 -14.80 -1.48
CA ARG A 125 -32.76 -14.90 -0.73
C ARG A 125 -33.89 -14.15 -1.45
N ARG A 126 -33.66 -12.90 -1.89
CA ARG A 126 -34.68 -12.13 -2.61
C ARG A 126 -35.14 -12.81 -3.90
N ILE A 127 -34.21 -13.38 -4.68
CA ILE A 127 -34.56 -14.15 -5.88
C ILE A 127 -35.41 -15.37 -5.52
N ARG A 128 -35.02 -16.12 -4.49
CA ARG A 128 -35.78 -17.27 -4.01
C ARG A 128 -37.18 -16.88 -3.57
N ASP A 129 -37.32 -15.83 -2.77
CA ASP A 129 -38.61 -15.37 -2.26
C ASP A 129 -39.52 -14.91 -3.41
N ALA A 130 -38.97 -14.17 -4.40
CA ALA A 130 -39.70 -13.77 -5.60
C ALA A 130 -40.13 -14.96 -6.47
N TRP A 131 -39.26 -15.96 -6.62
CA TRP A 131 -39.59 -17.21 -7.29
C TRP A 131 -40.73 -17.94 -6.58
N THR A 132 -40.63 -18.13 -5.26
CA THR A 132 -41.66 -18.81 -4.47
C THR A 132 -43.00 -18.06 -4.53
N ALA A 133 -43.00 -16.73 -4.45
CA ALA A 133 -44.20 -15.92 -4.62
C ALA A 133 -44.82 -16.10 -6.02
N SER A 134 -44.00 -16.12 -7.07
CA SER A 134 -44.46 -16.32 -8.45
C SER A 134 -45.07 -17.71 -8.64
N GLN A 135 -44.46 -18.73 -8.04
CA GLN A 135 -44.95 -20.10 -8.11
C GLN A 135 -46.28 -20.28 -7.36
N ARG A 136 -46.43 -19.69 -6.17
CA ARG A 136 -47.71 -19.72 -5.43
C ARG A 136 -48.84 -19.01 -6.18
N HIS A 137 -48.52 -17.96 -6.92
CA HIS A 137 -49.49 -17.29 -7.80
C HIS A 137 -49.90 -18.20 -8.97
N LEU A 138 -48.94 -18.84 -9.64
CA LEU A 138 -49.22 -19.79 -10.74
C LEU A 138 -49.98 -21.03 -10.28
N ASP A 139 -49.69 -21.54 -9.09
CA ASP A 139 -50.37 -22.69 -8.48
C ASP A 139 -51.79 -22.33 -7.98
N GLY A 140 -52.20 -21.06 -8.12
CA GLY A 140 -53.52 -20.58 -7.73
C GLY A 140 -53.75 -20.49 -6.22
N ILE A 141 -52.69 -20.66 -5.41
CA ILE A 141 -52.74 -20.60 -3.93
C ILE A 141 -53.01 -19.16 -3.48
N ASP A 142 -52.33 -18.21 -4.13
CA ASP A 142 -52.47 -16.77 -3.85
C ASP A 142 -53.32 -16.05 -4.92
N SER A 143 -53.97 -16.80 -5.81
CA SER A 143 -54.94 -16.23 -6.75
C SER A 143 -56.20 -15.87 -5.97
N PRO A 144 -56.71 -14.63 -6.04
CA PRO A 144 -58.00 -14.30 -5.44
C PRO A 144 -59.04 -15.27 -6.02
N PRO A 145 -60.02 -15.75 -5.22
CA PRO A 145 -61.14 -16.49 -5.78
C PRO A 145 -61.69 -15.65 -6.92
N ILE A 146 -61.90 -16.26 -8.10
CA ILE A 146 -62.47 -15.58 -9.26
C ILE A 146 -63.71 -14.88 -8.75
N ALA A 147 -63.58 -13.57 -8.52
CA ALA A 147 -64.64 -12.71 -8.08
C ALA A 147 -65.69 -12.87 -9.17
N SER A 148 -66.88 -13.37 -8.81
CA SER A 148 -68.03 -13.26 -9.69
C SER A 148 -68.12 -11.81 -10.15
N ASP A 149 -68.67 -11.56 -11.34
CA ASP A 149 -68.74 -10.22 -11.96
C ASP A 149 -69.25 -9.12 -10.99
N GLU A 150 -70.02 -9.51 -9.97
CA GLU A 150 -70.49 -8.66 -8.85
C GLU A 150 -69.39 -8.03 -7.98
N PHE A 151 -68.24 -8.67 -7.80
CA PHE A 151 -67.11 -8.14 -7.01
C PHE A 151 -66.10 -7.36 -7.85
N ALA A 152 -66.05 -7.59 -9.16
CA ALA A 152 -65.13 -6.89 -10.06
C ALA A 152 -65.58 -5.44 -10.35
N ALA A 153 -66.89 -5.21 -10.48
CA ALA A 153 -67.48 -3.91 -10.80
C ALA A 153 -67.11 -2.78 -9.80
N PRO A 154 -67.23 -2.96 -8.46
CA PRO A 154 -66.86 -1.90 -7.52
C PRO A 154 -65.35 -1.61 -7.49
N ILE A 155 -64.49 -2.60 -7.73
CA ILE A 155 -63.03 -2.42 -7.78
C ILE A 155 -62.63 -1.65 -9.06
N LEU A 156 -63.22 -2.01 -10.21
CA LEU A 156 -63.01 -1.29 -11.47
C LEU A 156 -63.48 0.16 -11.36
N ASN A 157 -64.65 0.40 -10.78
CA ASN A 157 -65.17 1.76 -10.58
C ASN A 157 -64.28 2.57 -9.63
N SER A 158 -63.74 1.96 -8.57
CA SER A 158 -62.77 2.62 -7.69
C SER A 158 -61.47 2.99 -8.41
N ASN A 159 -60.97 2.12 -9.29
CA ASN A 159 -59.76 2.39 -10.06
C ASN A 159 -59.97 3.47 -11.12
N ILE A 160 -61.12 3.48 -11.80
CA ILE A 160 -61.51 4.52 -12.76
C ILE A 160 -61.57 5.88 -12.05
N ALA A 161 -62.25 5.97 -10.91
CA ALA A 161 -62.34 7.21 -10.14
C ALA A 161 -60.97 7.73 -9.67
N CYS A 162 -60.05 6.82 -9.33
CA CYS A 162 -58.69 7.18 -8.94
C CYS A 162 -57.90 7.78 -10.12
N LEU A 163 -57.99 7.14 -11.29
CA LEU A 163 -57.35 7.62 -12.52
C LEU A 163 -57.93 8.95 -13.00
N GLU A 164 -59.24 9.16 -12.92
CA GLU A 164 -59.89 10.45 -13.23
C GLU A 164 -59.39 11.57 -12.30
N ALA A 165 -59.23 11.28 -11.01
CA ALA A 165 -58.70 12.25 -10.05
C ALA A 165 -57.22 12.60 -10.32
N GLU A 166 -56.42 11.65 -10.79
CA GLU A 166 -55.04 11.90 -11.22
C GLU A 166 -54.98 12.71 -12.51
N LEU A 167 -55.89 12.46 -13.46
CA LEU A 167 -55.96 13.17 -14.73
C LEU A 167 -56.37 14.64 -14.53
N VAL A 168 -57.36 14.90 -13.67
CA VAL A 168 -57.76 16.27 -13.28
C VAL A 168 -56.60 17.01 -12.59
N LYS A 169 -55.83 16.31 -11.75
CA LYS A 169 -54.63 16.90 -11.11
C LYS A 169 -53.56 17.24 -12.15
N ALA A 170 -53.36 16.40 -13.16
CA ALA A 170 -52.42 16.64 -14.25
C ALA A 170 -52.86 17.86 -15.10
N GLU A 171 -54.13 17.95 -15.46
CA GLU A 171 -54.69 19.08 -16.23
C GLU A 171 -54.61 20.41 -15.45
N LEU A 172 -54.88 20.39 -14.14
CA LEU A 172 -54.72 21.56 -13.26
C LEU A 172 -53.25 21.99 -13.12
N ALA A 173 -52.32 21.05 -13.13
CA ALA A 173 -50.89 21.34 -13.12
C ALA A 173 -50.45 21.96 -14.45
N GLU A 174 -50.98 21.47 -15.57
CA GLU A 174 -50.69 21.98 -16.91
C GLU A 174 -51.28 23.39 -17.13
N ALA A 175 -52.51 23.63 -16.69
CA ALA A 175 -53.16 24.95 -16.72
C ALA A 175 -52.40 26.01 -15.92
N LYS A 176 -51.82 25.63 -14.77
CA LYS A 176 -50.95 26.50 -13.95
C LYS A 176 -49.57 26.76 -14.58
N SER A 177 -49.12 25.90 -15.50
CA SER A 177 -47.85 26.07 -16.22
C SER A 177 -47.96 26.97 -17.46
N SER A 178 -49.18 27.19 -17.98
CA SER A 178 -49.41 28.07 -19.13
C SER A 178 -49.34 29.56 -18.71
N LYS A 179 -48.22 30.23 -19.02
CA LYS A 179 -48.05 31.68 -18.78
C LYS A 179 -49.05 32.48 -19.64
N PRO A 180 -49.72 33.52 -19.11
CA PRO A 180 -50.50 34.43 -19.94
C PRO A 180 -49.56 35.19 -20.91
N PRO A 181 -50.04 35.55 -22.12
CA PRO A 181 -49.20 36.20 -23.12
C PRO A 181 -48.68 37.54 -22.59
N LYS A 182 -47.35 37.73 -22.65
CA LYS A 182 -46.70 39.02 -22.33
C LYS A 182 -47.29 40.10 -23.24
N LYS A 183 -47.94 41.11 -22.65
CA LYS A 183 -48.27 42.37 -23.32
C LYS A 183 -47.00 42.90 -23.99
N ARG A 184 -47.02 43.00 -25.33
CA ARG A 184 -45.99 43.75 -26.07
C ARG A 184 -46.16 45.23 -25.71
N GLU A 185 -45.23 45.76 -24.94
CA GLU A 185 -45.07 47.21 -24.78
C GLU A 185 -44.79 47.82 -26.15
N LYS A 186 -45.54 48.89 -26.46
CA LYS A 186 -45.38 49.70 -27.65
C LYS A 186 -44.02 50.39 -27.61
N ALA A 187 -43.23 50.24 -28.67
CA ALA A 187 -42.10 51.10 -28.95
C ALA A 187 -42.41 51.94 -30.20
N ASN A 188 -42.37 53.27 -29.99
CA ASN A 188 -42.13 54.36 -30.95
C ASN A 188 -43.21 54.71 -31.99
N ALA A 189 -43.88 55.85 -31.77
CA ALA A 189 -43.63 57.11 -32.51
C ALA A 189 -44.40 58.25 -31.82
#